data_AF-A0A1A9ZC42-F1
#
_entry.id   AF-A0A1A9ZC42-F1
#
_cell.length_a   1.000
_cell.length_b   1.000
_cell.length_c   1.000
_cell.angle_alpha   90.00
_cell.angle_beta   90.00
_cell.angle_gamma   90.00
#
_symmetry.space_group_name_H-M   'P 1'
#
loop_
_entity.id
_entity.type
_entity.pdbx_description
1 polymer ?
#
loop_
_entity_poly.entity_id
_entity_poly.type
_entity_poly.pdbx_seq_one_letter_code
_entity_poly.pdbx_strand_id
1 'polypeptide(L)'
;MYTAICGFTLFCLGICFPAPSRHGIEIPPPEVLRFMRRFGYLDQNPDDSEALYHETAIVEAIKNVQKFGALNQTGKLDQTTLDLFKKPRCGVRDIEGQSYYLRQSNATIRKKRFVFGAGTWTKRRIRYL
;
A
#
# COMPACT_ATOMS: atom_id res chain seq x y z
N MET A 1 -67.97 -13.10 34.62
CA MET A 1 -68.06 -13.27 33.14
C MET A 1 -67.54 -11.96 32.56
N TYR A 2 -66.38 -11.78 31.93
CA TYR A 2 -65.48 -12.62 31.14
C TYR A 2 -64.03 -12.16 31.35
N THR A 3 -63.09 -13.09 31.13
CA THR A 3 -61.64 -12.88 31.09
C THR A 3 -61.20 -12.13 29.83
N ALA A 4 -60.13 -11.33 29.90
CA ALA A 4 -59.37 -10.89 28.73
C ALA A 4 -57.89 -10.75 29.11
N ILE A 5 -57.19 -11.87 29.01
CA ILE A 5 -55.73 -11.92 28.96
C ILE A 5 -55.36 -11.50 27.55
N CYS A 6 -54.56 -10.45 27.40
CA CYS A 6 -53.78 -10.23 26.19
C CYS A 6 -52.37 -9.85 26.63
N GLY A 7 -51.59 -10.87 26.96
CA GLY A 7 -50.16 -10.75 27.16
C GLY A 7 -49.51 -10.36 25.84
N PHE A 8 -49.13 -9.10 25.73
CA PHE A 8 -48.19 -8.66 24.70
C PHE A 8 -46.78 -8.89 25.25
N THR A 9 -46.38 -10.17 25.30
CA THR A 9 -44.97 -10.51 25.40
C THR A 9 -44.30 -9.91 24.17
N LEU A 10 -43.64 -8.76 24.37
CA LEU A 10 -42.62 -8.24 23.48
C LEU A 10 -41.51 -9.30 23.41
N PHE A 11 -41.73 -10.25 22.52
CA PHE A 11 -40.71 -11.10 21.96
C PHE A 11 -39.76 -10.14 21.22
N CYS A 12 -38.79 -9.59 21.96
CA CYS A 12 -37.56 -9.08 21.38
C CYS A 12 -36.91 -10.30 20.72
N LEU A 13 -37.37 -10.64 19.51
CA LEU A 13 -36.58 -11.41 18.57
C LEU A 13 -35.32 -10.57 18.39
N GLY A 14 -34.28 -11.01 19.08
CA GLY A 14 -32.94 -10.47 18.97
C GLY A 14 -32.54 -10.54 17.52
N ILE A 15 -32.73 -9.42 16.83
CA ILE A 15 -31.99 -9.12 15.61
C ILE A 15 -30.57 -8.89 16.13
N CYS A 16 -29.83 -9.99 16.29
CA CYS A 16 -28.39 -9.95 16.37
C CYS A 16 -27.96 -9.36 15.03
N PHE A 17 -27.83 -8.03 14.98
CA PHE A 17 -27.16 -7.38 13.86
C PHE A 17 -25.79 -8.03 13.78
N PRO A 18 -25.46 -8.75 12.70
CA PRO A 18 -24.15 -9.35 12.56
C PRO A 18 -23.16 -8.20 12.67
N ALA A 19 -22.36 -8.23 13.74
CA ALA A 19 -21.31 -7.25 13.94
C ALA A 19 -20.51 -7.20 12.64
N PRO A 20 -20.24 -6.00 12.08
CA PRO A 20 -19.46 -5.91 10.86
C PRO A 20 -18.18 -6.70 11.11
N SER A 21 -17.92 -7.68 10.24
CA SER A 21 -16.66 -8.42 10.25
C SER A 21 -15.57 -7.38 10.23
N ARG A 22 -14.96 -7.14 11.40
CA ARG A 22 -13.68 -6.48 11.48
C ARG A 22 -12.78 -7.48 10.80
N HIS A 23 -12.58 -7.32 9.50
CA HIS A 23 -11.43 -7.91 8.84
C HIS A 23 -10.25 -7.31 9.59
N GLY A 24 -9.79 -8.06 10.59
CA GLY A 24 -8.57 -7.77 11.31
C GLY A 24 -7.49 -7.62 10.26
N ILE A 25 -6.58 -6.67 10.52
CA ILE A 25 -5.43 -6.35 9.68
C ILE A 25 -4.83 -7.67 9.19
N GLU A 26 -5.05 -8.00 7.91
CA GLU A 26 -4.35 -9.10 7.28
C GLU A 26 -2.91 -8.64 7.19
N ILE A 27 -2.08 -9.15 8.09
CA ILE A 27 -0.63 -8.96 8.03
C ILE A 27 -0.23 -9.42 6.62
N PRO A 28 0.29 -8.52 5.77
CA PRO A 28 0.57 -8.88 4.39
C PRO A 28 1.61 -10.00 4.39
N PRO A 29 1.50 -10.99 3.49
CA PRO A 29 2.47 -12.06 3.40
C PRO A 29 3.91 -11.50 3.29
N PRO A 30 4.92 -12.15 3.88
CA PRO A 30 6.30 -11.65 3.90
C PRO A 30 6.86 -11.42 2.49
N GLU A 31 6.35 -12.14 1.49
CA GLU A 31 6.69 -11.93 0.08
C GLU A 31 6.27 -10.55 -0.45
N VAL A 32 5.08 -10.08 -0.06
CA VAL A 32 4.56 -8.77 -0.46
C VAL A 32 5.41 -7.66 0.15
N LEU A 33 5.80 -7.81 1.42
CA LEU A 33 6.68 -6.86 2.10
C LEU A 33 8.06 -6.80 1.44
N ARG A 34 8.63 -7.94 1.04
CA ARG A 34 9.88 -7.98 0.26
C ARG A 34 9.74 -7.26 -1.07
N PHE A 35 8.63 -7.44 -1.79
CA PHE A 35 8.35 -6.72 -3.03
C PHE A 35 8.33 -5.21 -2.80
N MET A 36 7.54 -4.75 -1.82
CA MET A 36 7.40 -3.32 -1.52
C MET A 36 8.73 -2.66 -1.13
N ARG A 37 9.57 -3.34 -0.35
CA ARG A 37 10.92 -2.87 -0.02
C ARG A 37 11.85 -2.83 -1.23
N ARG A 38 11.81 -3.86 -2.09
CA ARG A 38 12.65 -3.94 -3.30
C ARG A 38 12.38 -2.79 -4.26
N PHE A 39 11.12 -2.43 -4.46
CA PHE A 39 10.72 -1.38 -5.41
C PHE A 39 10.63 0.04 -4.80
N GLY A 40 10.89 0.18 -3.50
CA GLY A 40 10.97 1.48 -2.82
C GLY A 40 9.63 2.04 -2.33
N TYR A 41 8.61 1.19 -2.17
CA TYR A 41 7.33 1.57 -1.57
C TYR A 41 7.35 1.59 -0.04
N LEU A 42 8.27 0.85 0.57
CA LEU A 42 8.54 0.84 2.01
C LEU A 42 10.03 1.11 2.26
N ASP A 43 10.34 1.75 3.38
CA ASP A 43 11.72 2.00 3.81
C ASP A 43 12.46 0.70 4.09
N GLN A 44 13.75 0.66 3.73
CA GLN A 44 14.61 -0.48 4.02
C GLN A 44 15.02 -0.44 5.49
N ASN A 45 14.37 -1.26 6.33
CA ASN A 45 14.79 -1.45 7.71
C ASN A 45 15.98 -2.42 7.76
N PRO A 46 17.02 -2.14 8.56
CA PRO A 46 18.21 -2.99 8.65
C PRO A 46 17.93 -4.37 9.27
N ASP A 47 16.91 -4.46 10.14
CA ASP A 47 16.57 -5.66 10.92
C ASP A 47 15.43 -6.50 10.31
N ASP A 48 14.97 -6.20 9.08
CA ASP A 48 13.85 -6.89 8.43
C ASP A 48 12.56 -6.99 9.28
N SER A 49 12.45 -6.17 10.33
CA SER A 49 11.37 -6.23 11.31
C SER A 49 10.08 -5.66 10.73
N GLU A 50 9.13 -6.55 10.42
CA GLU A 50 7.81 -6.20 9.87
C GLU A 50 6.96 -5.39 10.86
N ALA A 51 7.16 -5.60 12.16
CA ALA A 51 6.43 -4.93 13.24
C ALA A 51 6.69 -3.42 13.33
N LEU A 52 7.73 -2.90 12.67
CA LEU A 52 8.06 -1.48 12.69
C LEU A 52 7.17 -0.65 11.74
N TYR A 53 6.47 -1.28 10.80
CA TYR A 53 5.62 -0.57 9.88
C TYR A 53 4.25 -0.28 10.50
N HIS A 54 3.84 0.99 10.49
CA HIS A 54 2.47 1.37 10.82
C HIS A 54 1.50 0.82 9.76
N GLU A 55 0.31 0.41 10.20
CA GLU A 55 -0.76 -0.08 9.30
C GLU A 55 -1.05 0.91 8.16
N THR A 56 -1.02 2.21 8.48
CA THR A 56 -1.33 3.29 7.55
C THR A 56 -0.28 3.39 6.46
N ALA A 57 0.99 3.18 6.79
CA ALA A 57 2.10 3.18 5.84
C ALA A 57 1.98 2.01 4.85
N ILE A 58 1.56 0.84 5.31
CA ILE A 58 1.33 -0.33 4.45
C ILE A 58 0.16 -0.06 3.48
N VAL A 59 -0.95 0.48 3.98
CA VAL A 59 -2.12 0.82 3.16
C VAL A 59 -1.75 1.86 2.10
N GLU A 60 -0.96 2.88 2.47
CA GLU A 60 -0.47 3.89 1.52
C GLU A 60 0.47 3.27 0.47
N ALA A 61 1.38 2.40 0.87
CA ALA A 61 2.24 1.66 -0.05
C ALA A 61 1.44 0.82 -1.05
N ILE A 62 0.39 0.12 -0.61
CA ILE A 62 -0.52 -0.63 -1.49
C ILE A 62 -1.20 0.31 -2.50
N LYS A 63 -1.71 1.47 -2.05
CA LYS A 63 -2.32 2.45 -2.96
C LYS A 63 -1.33 2.96 -4.00
N ASN A 64 -0.07 3.18 -3.61
CA ASN A 64 0.99 3.61 -4.52
C ASN A 64 1.32 2.54 -5.57
N VAL A 65 1.40 1.28 -5.18
CA VAL A 65 1.53 0.14 -6.09
C VAL A 65 0.36 0.10 -7.07
N GLN A 66 -0.87 0.17 -6.56
CA GLN A 66 -2.09 0.13 -7.37
C GLN A 66 -2.12 1.26 -8.38
N LYS A 67 -1.77 2.47 -7.95
CA LYS A 67 -1.64 3.64 -8.82
C LYS A 67 -0.61 3.43 -9.93
N PHE A 68 0.55 2.84 -9.61
CA PHE A 68 1.58 2.53 -10.61
C PHE A 68 1.11 1.46 -11.60
N GLY A 69 0.41 0.45 -11.11
CA GLY A 69 -0.21 -0.61 -11.91
C GLY A 69 -1.48 -0.20 -12.66
N ALA A 70 -1.87 1.08 -12.61
CA ALA A 70 -3.13 1.60 -13.17
C ALA A 70 -4.39 0.86 -12.66
N LEU A 71 -4.36 0.38 -11.42
CA LEU A 71 -5.47 -0.22 -10.71
C LEU A 71 -6.19 0.82 -9.83
N ASN A 72 -7.42 0.49 -9.43
CA ASN A 72 -8.15 1.29 -8.46
C ASN A 72 -7.43 1.27 -7.10
N GLN A 73 -7.28 2.45 -6.49
CA GLN A 73 -6.55 2.63 -5.22
C GLN A 73 -7.40 2.22 -4.01
N THR A 74 -7.67 0.92 -3.87
CA THR A 74 -8.44 0.36 -2.75
C THR A 74 -7.64 0.40 -1.45
N GLY A 75 -6.31 0.27 -1.52
CA GLY A 75 -5.44 0.11 -0.36
C GLY A 75 -5.59 -1.24 0.33
N LYS A 76 -6.23 -2.20 -0.33
CA LYS A 76 -6.36 -3.59 0.11
C LYS A 76 -5.61 -4.51 -0.84
N LEU A 77 -5.20 -5.66 -0.33
CA LEU A 77 -4.47 -6.66 -1.10
C LEU A 77 -5.44 -7.49 -1.94
N ASP A 78 -5.94 -6.89 -3.02
CA ASP A 78 -6.86 -7.56 -3.96
C ASP A 78 -6.12 -8.60 -4.81
N GLN A 79 -6.82 -9.62 -5.32
CA GLN A 79 -6.20 -10.64 -6.19
C GLN A 79 -5.53 -10.04 -7.43
N THR A 80 -6.13 -9.00 -8.01
CA THR A 80 -5.55 -8.23 -9.14
C THR A 80 -4.22 -7.58 -8.78
N THR A 81 -4.05 -7.15 -7.52
CA THR A 81 -2.81 -6.59 -7.00
C THR A 81 -1.77 -7.69 -6.77
N LEU A 82 -2.17 -8.87 -6.31
CA LEU A 82 -1.29 -10.04 -6.19
C LEU A 82 -0.78 -10.52 -7.55
N ASP A 83 -1.64 -10.53 -8.57
CA ASP A 83 -1.24 -10.86 -9.94
C ASP A 83 -0.25 -9.86 -10.51
N LEU A 84 -0.33 -8.58 -10.10
CA LEU A 84 0.65 -7.56 -10.45
C LEU A 84 2.04 -7.90 -9.89
N PHE A 85 2.11 -8.38 -8.64
CA PHE A 85 3.38 -8.74 -7.99
C PHE A 85 4.08 -9.94 -8.61
N LYS A 86 3.30 -10.88 -9.16
CA LYS A 86 3.85 -12.10 -9.79
C LYS A 86 4.44 -11.86 -11.18
N LYS A 87 4.10 -10.76 -11.85
CA LYS A 87 4.58 -10.47 -13.20
C LYS A 87 6.08 -10.16 -13.22
N PRO A 88 6.86 -10.69 -14.18
CA PRO A 88 8.27 -10.37 -14.30
C PRO A 88 8.45 -8.87 -14.61
N ARG A 89 9.44 -8.24 -13.98
CA ARG A 89 9.68 -6.79 -14.03
C ARG A 89 11.18 -6.50 -14.07
N CYS A 90 11.55 -5.27 -14.45
CA CYS A 90 12.91 -4.77 -14.26
C CYS A 90 13.27 -4.67 -12.77
N GLY A 91 14.56 -4.71 -12.44
CA GLY A 91 15.05 -4.55 -11.06
C GLY A 91 15.19 -3.10 -10.59
N VAL A 92 14.74 -2.13 -11.39
CA VAL A 92 14.81 -0.70 -11.06
C VAL A 92 13.66 -0.35 -10.13
N ARG A 93 13.92 0.50 -9.13
CA ARG A 93 12.89 0.96 -8.17
C ARG A 93 11.83 1.81 -8.86
N ASP A 94 10.58 1.64 -8.47
CA ASP A 94 9.45 2.39 -9.04
C ASP A 94 9.35 3.80 -8.43
N ILE A 95 9.71 3.92 -7.15
CA ILE A 95 9.82 5.21 -6.46
C ILE A 95 11.31 5.52 -6.32
N GLU A 96 11.75 6.55 -7.04
CA GLU A 96 13.03 7.19 -6.74
C GLU A 96 12.90 7.83 -5.35
N GLY A 97 13.64 7.31 -4.37
CA GLY A 97 13.71 7.95 -3.05
C GLY A 97 14.06 9.43 -3.22
N GLN A 98 13.58 10.29 -2.31
CA GLN A 98 14.06 11.66 -2.25
C GLN A 98 15.59 11.61 -2.30
N SER A 99 16.18 12.29 -3.28
CA SER A 99 17.63 12.35 -3.37
C SER A 99 18.19 12.81 -2.03
N TYR A 100 19.38 12.32 -1.67
CA TYR A 100 19.99 12.63 -0.38
C TYR A 100 20.04 14.14 -0.09
N TYR A 101 20.17 14.97 -1.14
CA TYR A 101 20.19 16.43 -1.04
C TYR A 101 18.81 17.05 -0.75
N LEU A 102 17.70 16.39 -1.09
CA LEU A 102 16.34 16.85 -0.77
C LEU A 102 15.93 16.50 0.67
N ARG A 103 16.51 15.44 1.25
CA ARG A 103 16.22 15.01 2.63
C ARG A 103 16.79 15.97 3.68
N GLN A 104 17.80 16.77 3.33
CA GLN A 104 18.47 17.71 4.24
C GLN A 104 17.76 19.07 4.33
N SER A 105 16.89 19.42 3.39
CA SER A 105 16.24 20.73 3.35
C SER A 105 14.79 20.67 3.81
N ASN A 106 14.47 21.27 4.95
CA ASN A 106 13.11 21.55 5.43
C ASN A 106 12.36 22.60 4.56
N ALA A 107 12.77 22.78 3.31
CA ALA A 107 12.17 23.73 2.38
C ALA A 107 11.04 23.05 1.61
N THR A 108 9.93 23.75 1.43
CA THR A 108 8.83 23.40 0.52
C THR A 108 9.33 23.47 -0.93
N ILE A 109 10.14 22.50 -1.33
CA ILE A 109 10.73 22.44 -2.67
C ILE A 109 9.60 22.12 -3.65
N ARG A 110 9.29 23.08 -4.53
CA ARG A 110 8.41 22.83 -5.69
C ARG A 110 8.93 21.61 -6.45
N LYS A 111 8.10 20.58 -6.57
CA LYS A 111 8.38 19.40 -7.39
C LYS A 111 8.67 19.86 -8.82
N LYS A 112 9.90 19.67 -9.28
CA LYS A 112 10.27 20.01 -10.66
C LYS A 112 9.52 19.07 -11.60
N ARG A 113 9.00 19.59 -12.71
CA ARG A 113 8.26 18.81 -13.73
C ARG A 113 9.18 17.92 -14.57
N PHE A 114 10.48 18.04 -14.40
CA PHE A 114 11.51 17.33 -15.15
C PHE A 114 12.63 16.91 -14.20
N VAL A 115 13.29 15.80 -14.52
CA VAL A 115 14.49 15.36 -13.83
C VAL A 115 15.62 16.32 -14.21
N PHE A 116 16.12 17.09 -13.24
CA PHE A 116 17.28 17.96 -13.48
C PHE A 116 18.53 17.07 -13.55
N GLY A 117 19.21 17.08 -14.70
CA GLY A 117 20.50 16.41 -14.83
C GLY A 117 20.42 14.89 -14.79
N ALA A 118 19.48 14.27 -15.53
CA ALA A 118 19.70 12.88 -15.94
C ALA A 118 21.10 12.80 -16.55
N GLY A 119 21.92 11.82 -16.13
CA GLY A 119 23.28 11.64 -16.62
C GLY A 119 23.26 11.31 -18.11
N THR A 120 23.09 12.33 -18.95
CA THR A 120 23.06 12.15 -20.40
C THR A 120 24.44 11.74 -20.86
N TRP A 121 24.49 10.83 -21.82
CA TRP A 121 25.75 10.46 -22.44
C TRP A 121 26.33 11.69 -23.14
N THR A 122 27.50 12.14 -22.70
CA THR A 122 28.24 13.26 -23.35
C THR A 122 28.76 12.89 -24.73
N LYS A 123 28.86 11.58 -25.02
CA LYS A 123 29.34 11.02 -26.28
C LYS A 123 28.17 10.45 -27.09
N ARG A 124 28.20 10.69 -28.41
CA ARG A 124 27.17 10.16 -29.34
C ARG A 124 27.34 8.68 -29.69
N ARG A 125 28.57 8.15 -29.63
CA ARG A 125 28.85 6.74 -29.94
C ARG A 125 29.01 5.95 -28.64
N ILE A 126 27.98 5.20 -28.28
CA ILE A 126 27.98 4.27 -27.14
C ILE A 126 28.51 2.92 -27.65
N ARG A 127 29.48 2.33 -26.94
CA ARG A 127 29.98 0.98 -27.20
C ARG A 127 29.74 0.14 -25.96
N TYR A 128 29.26 -1.09 -26.14
CA TYR A 128 29.14 -2.09 -25.08
C TYR A 128 30.20 -3.18 -25.29
N LEU A 129 30.54 -3.89 -24.21
CA LEU A 129 31.45 -5.04 -24.22
C LEU A 129 30.70 -6.31 -24.60
#